data_AF-A0A178DFP3-F1
#
_entry.id   AF-A0A178DFP3-F1
#
_cell.length_a   1.000
_cell.length_b   1.000
_cell.length_c   1.000
_cell.angle_alpha   90.00
_cell.angle_beta   90.00
_cell.angle_gamma   90.00
#
_symmetry.space_group_name_H-M   'P 1'
#
loop_
_entity.id
_entity.type
_entity.pdbx_description
1 polymer ?
#
loop_
_entity_poly.entity_id
_entity_poly.type
_entity_poly.pdbx_seq_one_letter_code
_entity_poly.pdbx_strand_id
1 'polypeptide(L)'
;MANKRWEEQLVTLPLSALTAYQALFKHGRLPLSSPGPSPPPTALRKRVLILGSAGSVGLPTLQLAKASGFPVIATCSSASTPLIMSLIDKTTDTLVDYTSETYTSLSAAFVSQTLPPVDLVVDCIGGDTLSTLLLTSTPALNTIINPGGRVVTIVAPVKIYGPETAKAIQGNCSGAGVDVDFFVVRPSGEELDVLAQWVTAGKLKGYVLEVFDLDHGRAAMELVEARGRRGGGKVVLRVASQ
;
A
#
# COMPACT_ATOMS: atom_id res chain seq x y z
N MET A 1 28.75 -13.29 -7.83
CA MET A 1 27.31 -13.66 -7.78
C MET A 1 26.44 -12.71 -6.96
N ALA A 2 26.96 -11.98 -5.95
CA ALA A 2 26.16 -10.98 -5.20
C ALA A 2 25.68 -9.77 -6.05
N ASN A 3 26.35 -9.50 -7.20
CA ASN A 3 26.08 -8.32 -8.01
C ASN A 3 24.81 -8.40 -8.89
N LYS A 4 24.29 -9.59 -9.23
CA LYS A 4 23.10 -9.68 -10.11
C LYS A 4 21.79 -9.34 -9.37
N ARG A 5 21.77 -9.52 -8.05
CA ARG A 5 20.55 -9.42 -7.25
C ARG A 5 20.17 -7.97 -6.89
N TRP A 6 21.12 -7.03 -6.88
CA TRP A 6 20.81 -5.63 -6.55
C TRP A 6 20.18 -4.89 -7.74
N GLU A 7 20.66 -5.12 -8.97
CA GLU A 7 20.06 -4.54 -10.19
C GLU A 7 18.61 -5.00 -10.34
N GLU A 8 18.38 -6.32 -10.24
CA GLU A 8 17.05 -6.93 -10.28
C GLU A 8 16.12 -6.37 -9.18
N GLN A 9 16.65 -6.04 -8.00
CA GLN A 9 15.87 -5.38 -6.95
C GLN A 9 15.57 -3.91 -7.28
N LEU A 10 16.56 -3.14 -7.74
CA LEU A 10 16.37 -1.71 -8.00
C LEU A 10 15.36 -1.45 -9.11
N VAL A 11 15.33 -2.26 -10.18
CA VAL A 11 14.36 -2.09 -11.27
C VAL A 11 12.91 -2.25 -10.80
N THR A 12 12.67 -2.83 -9.62
CA THR A 12 11.31 -2.95 -9.07
C THR A 12 10.76 -1.62 -8.54
N LEU A 13 11.63 -0.66 -8.21
CA LEU A 13 11.28 0.53 -7.45
C LEU A 13 10.69 1.68 -8.28
N PRO A 14 11.26 2.16 -9.41
CA PRO A 14 10.97 3.50 -9.94
C PRO A 14 9.48 3.84 -10.03
N LEU A 15 8.70 3.02 -10.74
CA LEU A 15 7.26 3.25 -10.87
C LEU A 15 6.53 3.09 -9.54
N SER A 16 6.77 1.99 -8.82
CA SER A 16 5.93 1.63 -7.67
C SER A 16 6.26 2.44 -6.41
N ALA A 17 7.52 2.78 -6.20
CA ALA A 17 7.96 3.65 -5.14
C ALA A 17 7.54 5.10 -5.38
N LEU A 18 7.56 5.57 -6.63
CA LEU A 18 7.04 6.90 -6.97
C LEU A 18 5.53 6.98 -6.75
N THR A 19 4.78 5.94 -7.12
CA THR A 19 3.35 5.84 -6.78
C THR A 19 3.14 5.86 -5.27
N ALA A 20 3.89 5.06 -4.50
CA ALA A 20 3.79 5.03 -3.05
C ALA A 20 4.10 6.39 -2.40
N TYR A 21 5.15 7.07 -2.87
CA TYR A 21 5.55 8.40 -2.42
C TYR A 21 4.43 9.42 -2.64
N GLN A 22 3.87 9.47 -3.85
CA GLN A 22 2.79 10.40 -4.17
C GLN A 22 1.51 10.04 -3.41
N ALA A 23 1.20 8.76 -3.22
CA ALA A 23 0.05 8.31 -2.44
C ALA A 23 0.13 8.76 -0.98
N LEU A 24 1.30 8.64 -0.34
CA LEU A 24 1.48 9.02 1.07
C LEU A 24 1.55 10.54 1.25
N PHE A 25 2.44 11.22 0.51
CA PHE A 25 2.83 12.59 0.84
C PHE A 25 2.06 13.65 0.05
N LYS A 26 1.80 13.41 -1.24
CA LYS A 26 1.08 14.39 -2.08
C LYS A 26 -0.43 14.25 -1.92
N HIS A 27 -0.94 13.07 -2.22
CA HIS A 27 -2.38 12.79 -2.19
C HIS A 27 -2.84 12.47 -0.77
N GLY A 28 -2.05 11.72 0.01
CA GLY A 28 -2.36 11.40 1.41
C GLY A 28 -2.10 12.55 2.38
N ARG A 29 -1.41 13.61 1.94
CA ARG A 29 -1.08 14.81 2.73
C ARG A 29 -0.45 14.47 4.08
N LEU A 30 0.32 13.39 4.13
CA LEU A 30 1.20 13.13 5.26
C LEU A 30 2.40 14.07 5.17
N PRO A 31 2.87 14.62 6.31
CA PRO A 31 4.07 15.42 6.30
C PRO A 31 5.23 14.56 5.81
N LEU A 32 6.00 15.09 4.85
CA LEU A 32 7.21 14.44 4.38
C LEU A 32 8.26 14.54 5.49
N SER A 33 8.65 13.40 6.05
CA SER A 33 9.80 13.33 6.94
C SER A 33 11.07 13.25 6.09
N SER A 34 12.09 14.05 6.39
CA SER A 34 13.42 13.83 5.82
C SER A 34 13.91 12.42 6.19
N PRO A 35 14.73 11.76 5.37
CA PRO A 35 15.41 10.53 5.77
C PRO A 35 16.36 10.84 6.94
N GLY A 36 15.85 10.78 8.17
CA GLY A 36 16.53 11.21 9.38
C GLY A 36 15.89 10.61 10.64
N PRO A 37 16.60 10.58 11.78
CA PRO A 37 16.27 9.73 12.93
C PRO A 37 15.13 10.24 13.83
N SER A 38 14.46 11.33 13.49
CA SER A 38 13.51 11.98 14.40
C SER A 38 12.08 11.81 13.90
N PRO A 39 11.30 10.84 14.43
CA PRO A 39 9.86 10.80 14.16
C PRO A 39 9.21 12.08 14.71
N PRO A 40 8.14 12.57 14.07
CA PRO A 40 7.38 13.70 14.60
C PRO A 40 6.85 13.39 16.01
N PRO A 41 6.58 14.43 16.85
CA PRO A 41 5.99 14.24 18.18
C PRO A 41 4.73 13.37 18.14
N THR A 42 4.60 12.48 19.13
CA THR A 42 3.56 11.43 19.23
C THR A 42 2.12 11.95 19.21
N ALA A 43 1.88 13.20 19.59
CA ALA A 43 0.55 13.83 19.61
C ALA A 43 -0.06 14.12 18.22
N LEU A 44 0.71 13.97 17.13
CA LEU A 44 0.27 14.20 15.73
C LEU A 44 0.41 12.95 14.86
N ARG A 45 0.57 11.77 15.46
CA ARG A 45 0.98 10.57 14.73
C ARG A 45 -0.18 9.95 13.96
N LYS A 46 -0.33 10.39 12.70
CA LYS A 46 -1.29 9.82 11.75
C LYS A 46 -1.01 8.33 11.50
N ARG A 47 -2.06 7.51 11.38
CA ARG A 47 -1.98 6.08 11.08
C ARG A 47 -2.38 5.79 9.64
N VAL A 48 -1.71 4.82 9.02
CA VAL A 48 -1.92 4.43 7.62
C VAL A 48 -2.44 3.00 7.54
N LEU A 49 -3.57 2.79 6.87
CA LEU A 49 -4.02 1.48 6.40
C LEU A 49 -3.52 1.26 4.96
N ILE A 50 -2.87 0.13 4.70
CA ILE A 50 -2.40 -0.21 3.35
C ILE A 50 -3.13 -1.45 2.87
N LEU A 51 -4.01 -1.28 1.88
CA LEU A 51 -4.69 -2.40 1.23
C LEU A 51 -3.76 -3.00 0.18
N GLY A 52 -3.39 -4.27 0.33
CA GLY A 52 -2.48 -4.96 -0.60
C GLY A 52 -1.00 -4.74 -0.32
N SER A 53 -0.60 -4.80 0.95
CA SER A 53 0.75 -4.43 1.43
C SER A 53 1.89 -5.26 0.84
N ALA A 54 1.63 -6.49 0.39
CA ALA A 54 2.65 -7.35 -0.22
C ALA A 54 2.83 -7.11 -1.74
N GLY A 55 1.99 -6.26 -2.32
CA GLY A 55 1.99 -5.94 -3.76
C GLY A 55 3.16 -5.06 -4.18
N SER A 56 3.21 -4.78 -5.49
CA SER A 56 4.26 -3.96 -6.11
C SER A 56 4.33 -2.55 -5.53
N VAL A 57 3.18 -1.90 -5.26
CA VAL A 57 3.08 -0.58 -4.61
C VAL A 57 2.91 -0.68 -3.10
N GLY A 58 2.30 -1.76 -2.59
CA GLY A 58 2.13 -1.97 -1.16
C GLY A 58 3.45 -2.02 -0.39
N LEU A 59 4.44 -2.73 -0.91
CA LEU A 59 5.75 -2.88 -0.26
C LEU A 59 6.53 -1.56 -0.11
N PRO A 60 6.68 -0.73 -1.15
CA PRO A 60 7.29 0.58 -0.96
C PRO A 60 6.41 1.50 -0.10
N THR A 61 5.07 1.44 -0.18
CA THR A 61 4.18 2.22 0.71
C THR A 61 4.43 1.88 2.18
N LEU A 62 4.51 0.59 2.51
CA LEU A 62 4.79 0.12 3.87
C LEU A 62 6.14 0.64 4.38
N GLN A 63 7.19 0.45 3.59
CA GLN A 63 8.54 0.90 3.94
C GLN A 63 8.62 2.42 4.14
N LEU A 64 8.03 3.19 3.22
CA LEU A 64 8.04 4.65 3.26
C LEU A 64 7.23 5.19 4.45
N ALA A 65 6.03 4.66 4.70
CA ALA A 65 5.21 5.06 5.84
C ALA A 65 5.94 4.82 7.17
N LYS A 66 6.53 3.63 7.32
CA LYS A 66 7.30 3.26 8.50
C LYS A 66 8.55 4.08 8.70
N ALA A 67 9.35 4.27 7.66
CA ALA A 67 10.57 5.07 7.75
C ALA A 67 10.26 6.57 7.95
N SER A 68 9.05 7.02 7.64
CA SER A 68 8.53 8.35 8.02
C SER A 68 8.02 8.42 9.47
N GLY A 69 7.94 7.29 10.16
CA GLY A 69 7.44 7.18 11.53
C GLY A 69 5.92 7.01 11.65
N PHE A 70 5.18 6.70 10.59
CA PHE A 70 3.74 6.45 10.69
C PHE A 70 3.44 4.98 11.08
N PRO A 71 2.60 4.74 12.10
CA PRO A 71 2.07 3.41 12.40
C PRO A 71 1.27 2.88 11.22
N VAL A 72 1.43 1.58 10.92
CA VAL A 72 0.79 0.96 9.77
C VAL A 72 -0.12 -0.18 10.17
N ILE A 73 -1.32 -0.22 9.60
CA ILE A 73 -2.14 -1.44 9.49
C ILE A 73 -1.94 -1.97 8.07
N ALA A 74 -1.26 -3.11 7.95
CA ALA A 74 -0.95 -3.73 6.67
C ALA A 74 -1.92 -4.88 6.39
N THR A 75 -2.58 -4.89 5.22
CA THR A 75 -3.36 -6.06 4.79
C THR A 75 -2.58 -6.94 3.81
N CYS A 76 -2.60 -8.25 4.02
CA CYS A 76 -2.04 -9.23 3.09
C CYS A 76 -2.73 -10.59 3.22
N SER A 77 -2.42 -11.54 2.33
CA SER A 77 -2.83 -12.94 2.49
C SER A 77 -1.88 -13.66 3.44
N SER A 78 -2.33 -14.80 3.99
CA SER A 78 -1.52 -15.71 4.81
C SER A 78 -0.21 -16.11 4.12
N ALA A 79 -0.26 -16.29 2.80
CA ALA A 79 0.88 -16.60 1.94
C ALA A 79 1.97 -15.51 1.93
N SER A 80 1.60 -14.27 2.26
CA SER A 80 2.49 -13.11 2.31
C SER A 80 2.83 -12.66 3.73
N THR A 81 2.19 -13.25 4.75
CA THR A 81 2.40 -12.92 6.16
C THR A 81 3.87 -12.96 6.58
N PRO A 82 4.69 -13.97 6.24
CA PRO A 82 6.11 -13.99 6.62
C PRO A 82 6.89 -12.77 6.09
N LEU A 83 6.60 -12.34 4.86
CA LEU A 83 7.24 -11.18 4.26
C LEU A 83 6.86 -9.89 5.00
N ILE A 84 5.56 -9.66 5.22
CA ILE A 84 5.10 -8.44 5.90
C ILE A 84 5.56 -8.42 7.36
N MET A 85 5.52 -9.55 8.06
CA MET A 85 6.03 -9.69 9.42
C MET A 85 7.52 -9.35 9.54
N SER A 86 8.32 -9.58 8.50
CA SER A 86 9.74 -9.18 8.48
C SER A 86 9.95 -7.66 8.34
N LEU A 87 8.92 -6.92 7.94
CA LEU A 87 8.96 -5.48 7.68
C LEU A 87 8.25 -4.65 8.75
N ILE A 88 7.24 -5.19 9.44
CA ILE A 88 6.46 -4.49 10.46
C ILE A 88 7.08 -4.59 11.86
N ASP A 89 6.79 -3.62 12.71
CA ASP A 89 7.16 -3.59 14.11
C ASP A 89 5.87 -3.81 14.90
N LYS A 90 5.73 -4.98 15.53
CA LYS A 90 4.50 -5.38 16.22
C LYS A 90 4.12 -4.48 17.39
N THR A 91 5.02 -3.60 17.85
CA THR A 91 4.72 -2.64 18.90
C THR A 91 3.95 -1.42 18.39
N THR A 92 4.08 -1.10 17.09
CA THR A 92 3.43 0.07 16.48
C THR A 92 2.52 -0.28 15.31
N ASP A 93 2.73 -1.43 14.67
CA ASP A 93 2.09 -1.84 13.43
C ASP A 93 1.25 -3.11 13.63
N THR A 94 0.21 -3.26 12.82
CA THR A 94 -0.68 -4.42 12.84
C THR A 94 -0.77 -5.06 11.46
N LEU A 95 -0.93 -6.39 11.42
CA LEU A 95 -1.21 -7.14 10.20
C LEU A 95 -2.65 -7.65 10.21
N VAL A 96 -3.38 -7.42 9.12
CA VAL A 96 -4.67 -8.03 8.84
C VAL A 96 -4.50 -9.06 7.73
N ASP A 97 -4.64 -10.34 8.09
CA ASP A 97 -4.65 -11.45 7.15
C ASP A 97 -6.06 -11.68 6.59
N TYR A 98 -6.31 -11.26 5.35
CA TYR A 98 -7.63 -11.37 4.73
C TYR A 98 -7.98 -12.78 4.25
N THR A 99 -7.05 -13.73 4.32
CA THR A 99 -7.31 -15.15 4.03
C THR A 99 -7.36 -16.01 5.28
N SER A 100 -7.28 -15.41 6.47
CA SER A 100 -7.52 -16.11 7.74
C SER A 100 -8.96 -16.62 7.80
N GLU A 101 -9.17 -17.81 8.35
CA GLU A 101 -10.51 -18.37 8.62
C GLU A 101 -11.37 -17.48 9.52
N THR A 102 -10.72 -16.64 10.34
CA THR A 102 -11.39 -15.68 11.23
C THR A 102 -11.74 -14.35 10.56
N TYR A 103 -11.22 -14.11 9.35
CA TYR A 103 -11.49 -12.88 8.62
C TYR A 103 -12.81 -12.98 7.86
N THR A 104 -13.71 -12.05 8.13
CA THR A 104 -15.01 -11.95 7.43
C THR A 104 -15.10 -10.69 6.59
N SER A 105 -14.62 -9.56 7.12
CA SER A 105 -14.53 -8.28 6.42
C SER A 105 -13.49 -7.40 7.09
N LEU A 106 -13.09 -6.33 6.40
CA LEU A 106 -12.17 -5.34 6.96
C LEU A 106 -12.77 -4.68 8.21
N SER A 107 -14.04 -4.28 8.15
CA SER A 107 -14.76 -3.69 9.29
C SER A 107 -14.81 -4.63 10.49
N ALA A 108 -15.07 -5.92 10.25
CA ALA A 108 -15.04 -6.93 11.31
C ALA A 108 -13.64 -7.14 11.89
N ALA A 109 -12.59 -7.07 11.07
CA ALA A 109 -11.20 -7.15 11.54
C ALA A 109 -10.83 -5.96 12.45
N PHE A 110 -11.31 -4.75 12.14
CA PHE A 110 -11.14 -3.58 13.01
C PHE A 110 -11.77 -3.80 14.39
N VAL A 111 -12.95 -4.42 14.44
CA VAL A 111 -13.62 -4.73 15.71
C VAL A 111 -12.92 -5.88 16.44
N SER A 112 -12.70 -7.02 15.78
CA SER A 112 -12.20 -8.25 16.42
C SER A 112 -10.76 -8.13 16.91
N GLN A 113 -9.92 -7.37 16.20
CA GLN A 113 -8.53 -7.13 16.58
C GLN A 113 -8.36 -5.83 17.39
N THR A 114 -9.45 -5.14 17.72
CA THR A 114 -9.43 -3.84 18.44
C THR A 114 -8.50 -2.83 17.76
N LEU A 115 -8.60 -2.73 16.43
CA LEU A 115 -7.76 -1.83 15.65
C LEU A 115 -8.23 -0.38 15.85
N PRO A 116 -7.31 0.55 16.10
CA PRO A 116 -7.65 1.95 16.14
C PRO A 116 -7.93 2.48 14.72
N PRO A 117 -8.80 3.49 14.56
CA PRO A 117 -9.06 4.10 13.27
C PRO A 117 -7.79 4.71 12.65
N VAL A 118 -7.81 4.89 11.34
CA VAL A 118 -6.69 5.42 10.55
C VAL A 118 -7.00 6.80 9.98
N ASP A 119 -5.95 7.53 9.61
CA ASP A 119 -6.07 8.87 9.01
C ASP A 119 -5.87 8.83 7.49
N LEU A 120 -5.20 7.79 7.00
CA LEU A 120 -4.98 7.55 5.58
C LEU A 120 -5.19 6.06 5.25
N VAL A 121 -5.97 5.79 4.22
CA VAL A 121 -6.01 4.50 3.54
C VAL A 121 -5.29 4.65 2.19
N VAL A 122 -4.27 3.84 1.96
CA VAL A 122 -3.65 3.69 0.64
C VAL A 122 -4.16 2.38 0.04
N ASP A 123 -5.01 2.51 -0.98
CA ASP A 123 -5.62 1.37 -1.66
C ASP A 123 -4.85 0.98 -2.91
N CYS A 124 -4.25 -0.23 -2.88
CA CYS A 124 -3.57 -0.85 -4.02
C CYS A 124 -4.36 -2.03 -4.62
N ILE A 125 -5.61 -2.26 -4.19
CA ILE A 125 -6.43 -3.41 -4.58
C ILE A 125 -7.65 -3.00 -5.39
N GLY A 126 -8.34 -1.93 -5.00
CA GLY A 126 -9.58 -1.48 -5.63
C GLY A 126 -10.71 -2.52 -5.49
N GLY A 127 -11.55 -2.60 -6.53
CA GLY A 127 -12.59 -3.63 -6.65
C GLY A 127 -13.55 -3.66 -5.45
N ASP A 128 -13.98 -4.87 -5.08
CA ASP A 128 -14.95 -5.12 -4.01
C ASP A 128 -14.41 -4.75 -2.62
N THR A 129 -13.09 -4.85 -2.42
CA THR A 129 -12.47 -4.49 -1.14
C THR A 129 -12.63 -2.99 -0.87
N LEU A 130 -12.31 -2.15 -1.85
CA LEU A 130 -12.48 -0.70 -1.72
C LEU A 130 -13.96 -0.32 -1.68
N SER A 131 -14.80 -0.86 -2.58
CA SER A 131 -16.21 -0.49 -2.63
C SER A 131 -16.94 -0.87 -1.35
N THR A 132 -16.72 -2.07 -0.79
CA THR A 132 -17.33 -2.51 0.48
C THR A 132 -16.91 -1.63 1.65
N LEU A 133 -15.63 -1.25 1.72
CA LEU A 133 -15.15 -0.29 2.72
C LEU A 133 -15.92 1.03 2.63
N LEU A 134 -15.98 1.62 1.43
CA LEU A 134 -16.59 2.94 1.23
C LEU A 134 -18.13 2.93 1.28
N LEU A 135 -18.77 1.78 1.05
CA LEU A 135 -20.22 1.57 1.18
C LEU A 135 -20.67 1.28 2.62
N THR A 136 -19.73 1.10 3.55
CA THR A 136 -20.04 0.99 4.97
C THR A 136 -20.77 2.25 5.44
N SER A 137 -21.76 2.09 6.33
CA SER A 137 -22.54 3.23 6.84
C SER A 137 -21.63 4.24 7.54
N THR A 138 -21.99 5.52 7.51
CA THR A 138 -21.17 6.61 8.07
C THR A 138 -20.61 6.33 9.48
N PRO A 139 -21.41 5.88 10.49
CA PRO A 139 -20.87 5.61 11.82
C PRO A 139 -19.86 4.46 11.84
N ALA A 140 -20.07 3.44 11.01
CA ALA A 140 -19.17 2.29 10.91
C ALA A 140 -17.93 2.60 10.06
N LEU A 141 -18.01 3.51 9.09
CA LEU A 141 -16.84 4.00 8.37
C LEU A 141 -15.91 4.77 9.32
N ASN A 142 -16.49 5.53 10.27
CA ASN A 142 -15.74 6.27 11.29
C ASN A 142 -15.07 5.40 12.36
N THR A 143 -15.40 4.10 12.45
CA THR A 143 -14.62 3.16 13.28
C THR A 143 -13.34 2.70 12.59
N ILE A 144 -13.25 2.89 11.27
CA ILE A 144 -12.12 2.49 10.43
C ILE A 144 -11.26 3.70 10.08
N ILE A 145 -11.88 4.83 9.70
CA ILE A 145 -11.21 6.04 9.23
C ILE A 145 -11.67 7.21 10.09
N ASN A 146 -10.74 7.97 10.68
CA ASN A 146 -11.09 9.15 11.45
C ASN A 146 -11.80 10.20 10.58
N PRO A 147 -12.73 10.99 11.14
CA PRO A 147 -13.18 12.23 10.50
C PRO A 147 -11.99 13.14 10.15
N GLY A 148 -11.97 13.67 8.93
CA GLY A 148 -10.82 14.37 8.34
C GLY A 148 -9.77 13.44 7.72
N GLY A 149 -10.00 12.13 7.78
CA GLY A 149 -9.17 11.12 7.14
C GLY A 149 -9.39 11.03 5.63
N ARG A 150 -8.55 10.23 4.97
CA ARG A 150 -8.53 10.15 3.51
C ARG A 150 -8.34 8.73 3.00
N VAL A 151 -8.96 8.43 1.87
CA VAL A 151 -8.70 7.24 1.06
C VAL A 151 -8.06 7.68 -0.24
N VAL A 152 -6.88 7.14 -0.54
CA VAL A 152 -6.17 7.36 -1.80
C VAL A 152 -6.09 6.01 -2.51
N THR A 153 -6.78 5.88 -3.65
CA THR A 153 -6.68 4.69 -4.49
C THR A 153 -5.83 4.96 -5.72
N ILE A 154 -5.02 3.97 -6.10
CA ILE A 154 -4.18 4.00 -7.32
C ILE A 154 -4.77 3.13 -8.43
N VAL A 155 -5.89 2.45 -8.17
CA VAL A 155 -6.42 1.40 -9.04
C VAL A 155 -7.42 1.99 -10.03
N ALA A 156 -8.48 2.63 -9.53
CA ALA A 156 -9.50 3.25 -10.35
C ALA A 156 -10.30 4.30 -9.55
N PRO A 157 -10.87 5.32 -10.22
CA PRO A 157 -11.77 6.25 -9.56
C PRO A 157 -13.10 5.57 -9.22
N VAL A 158 -13.74 5.98 -8.12
CA VAL A 158 -15.00 5.39 -7.61
C VAL A 158 -16.15 5.37 -8.62
N LYS A 159 -16.10 6.23 -9.65
CA LYS A 159 -17.06 6.24 -10.77
C LYS A 159 -17.12 4.92 -11.55
N ILE A 160 -16.09 4.07 -11.46
CA ILE A 160 -16.07 2.76 -12.12
C ILE A 160 -17.13 1.80 -11.55
N TYR A 161 -17.60 2.03 -10.32
CA TYR A 161 -18.62 1.20 -9.67
C TYR A 161 -20.07 1.52 -10.10
N GLY A 162 -20.25 2.44 -11.06
CA GLY A 162 -21.56 2.89 -11.53
C GLY A 162 -22.09 4.11 -10.77
N PRO A 163 -23.04 4.84 -11.37
CA PRO A 163 -23.49 6.15 -10.87
C PRO A 163 -24.16 6.07 -9.50
N GLU A 164 -24.97 5.04 -9.25
CA GLU A 164 -25.68 4.84 -7.98
C GLU A 164 -24.71 4.54 -6.84
N THR A 165 -23.80 3.58 -7.05
CA THR A 165 -22.76 3.21 -6.10
C THR A 165 -21.82 4.38 -5.80
N ALA A 166 -21.40 5.12 -6.82
CA ALA A 166 -20.53 6.29 -6.65
C ALA A 166 -21.23 7.38 -5.81
N LYS A 167 -22.53 7.60 -6.02
CA LYS A 167 -23.34 8.54 -5.23
C LYS A 167 -23.48 8.08 -3.77
N ALA A 168 -23.70 6.78 -3.54
CA ALA A 168 -23.77 6.21 -2.19
C ALA A 168 -22.43 6.35 -1.45
N ILE A 169 -21.32 6.01 -2.11
CA ILE A 169 -19.96 6.22 -1.58
C ILE A 169 -19.73 7.69 -1.24
N GLN A 170 -20.08 8.62 -2.13
CA GLN A 170 -19.93 10.05 -1.89
C GLN A 170 -20.75 10.50 -0.67
N GLY A 171 -22.00 10.03 -0.54
CA GLY A 171 -22.85 10.34 0.61
C GLY A 171 -22.27 9.83 1.93
N ASN A 172 -21.85 8.55 1.96
CA ASN A 172 -21.25 7.93 3.15
C ASN A 172 -19.97 8.63 3.59
N CYS A 173 -19.07 8.89 2.63
CA CYS A 173 -17.77 9.52 2.87
C CYS A 173 -17.94 10.99 3.30
N SER A 174 -18.83 11.75 2.65
CA SER A 174 -19.11 13.14 3.05
C SER A 174 -19.72 13.21 4.45
N GLY A 175 -20.66 12.31 4.77
CA GLY A 175 -21.24 12.21 6.12
C GLY A 175 -20.23 11.79 7.18
N ALA A 176 -19.22 11.00 6.80
CA ALA A 176 -18.12 10.57 7.66
C ALA A 176 -17.00 11.62 7.81
N GLY A 177 -16.98 12.63 6.93
CA GLY A 177 -15.86 13.57 6.83
C GLY A 177 -14.60 12.91 6.26
N VAL A 178 -14.75 11.93 5.37
CA VAL A 178 -13.65 11.21 4.73
C VAL A 178 -13.52 11.66 3.28
N ASP A 179 -12.32 12.08 2.89
CA ASP A 179 -12.01 12.39 1.49
C ASP A 179 -11.66 11.11 0.73
N VAL A 180 -12.12 10.98 -0.52
CA VAL A 180 -11.71 9.89 -1.42
C VAL A 180 -11.08 10.49 -2.67
N ASP A 181 -9.84 10.10 -2.94
CA ASP A 181 -9.06 10.56 -4.09
C ASP A 181 -8.54 9.38 -4.92
N PHE A 182 -8.51 9.57 -6.23
CA PHE A 182 -7.87 8.67 -7.18
C PHE A 182 -6.84 9.46 -7.96
N PHE A 183 -5.63 8.92 -8.08
CA PHE A 183 -4.60 9.55 -8.88
C PHE A 183 -3.87 8.55 -9.76
N VAL A 184 -3.34 9.09 -10.86
CA VAL A 184 -2.37 8.41 -11.70
C VAL A 184 -1.01 9.03 -11.39
N VAL A 185 -0.03 8.19 -11.11
CA VAL A 185 1.34 8.62 -10.80
C VAL A 185 1.89 9.50 -11.92
N ARG A 186 2.54 10.61 -11.54
CA ARG A 186 3.23 11.49 -12.48
C ARG A 186 4.74 11.27 -12.41
N PRO A 187 5.44 11.11 -13.53
CA PRO A 187 6.91 11.05 -13.54
C PRO A 187 7.52 12.30 -12.89
N SER A 188 8.54 12.11 -12.05
CA SER A 188 9.23 13.19 -11.36
C SER A 188 10.65 12.76 -11.01
N GLY A 189 11.65 13.42 -11.61
CA GLY A 189 13.06 13.16 -11.32
C GLY A 189 13.43 13.53 -9.88
N GLU A 190 12.95 14.68 -9.40
CA GLU A 190 13.21 15.17 -8.05
C GLU A 190 12.69 14.20 -6.97
N GLU A 191 11.52 13.60 -7.17
CA GLU A 191 10.97 12.61 -6.24
C GLU A 191 11.73 11.28 -6.31
N LEU A 192 12.22 10.90 -7.49
CA LEU A 192 13.09 9.73 -7.64
C LEU A 192 14.44 9.95 -6.96
N ASP A 193 14.98 11.17 -6.96
CA ASP A 193 16.21 11.52 -6.22
C ASP A 193 16.01 11.40 -4.71
N VAL A 194 14.85 11.84 -4.19
CA VAL A 194 14.48 11.60 -2.78
C VAL A 194 14.41 10.10 -2.50
N LEU A 195 13.73 9.31 -3.33
CA LEU A 195 13.64 7.86 -3.15
C LEU A 195 15.03 7.19 -3.21
N ALA A 196 15.95 7.67 -4.06
CA ALA A 196 17.32 7.18 -4.13
C ALA A 196 18.09 7.40 -2.82
N GLN A 197 17.86 8.50 -2.12
CA GLN A 197 18.41 8.74 -0.79
C GLN A 197 17.89 7.72 0.23
N TRP A 198 16.60 7.36 0.17
CA TRP A 198 16.01 6.36 1.07
C TRP A 198 16.52 4.96 0.79
N VAL A 199 16.77 4.63 -0.49
CA VAL A 199 17.45 3.38 -0.89
C VAL A 199 18.87 3.35 -0.33
N THR A 200 19.63 4.43 -0.51
CA THR A 200 21.02 4.55 -0.02
C THR A 200 21.08 4.45 1.51
N ALA A 201 20.10 5.02 2.22
CA ALA A 201 19.98 4.93 3.67
C ALA A 201 19.43 3.57 4.19
N GLY A 202 19.17 2.61 3.29
CA GLY A 202 18.64 1.29 3.65
C GLY A 202 17.19 1.31 4.16
N LYS A 203 16.45 2.41 3.93
CA LYS A 203 15.05 2.59 4.35
C LYS A 203 14.05 2.12 3.31
N LEU A 204 14.48 1.97 2.06
CA LEU A 204 13.67 1.46 0.97
C LEU A 204 14.43 0.39 0.19
N LYS A 205 13.84 -0.78 0.05
CA LYS A 205 14.39 -1.92 -0.67
C LYS A 205 13.41 -2.44 -1.71
N GLY A 206 13.95 -2.83 -2.87
CA GLY A 206 13.20 -3.50 -3.92
C GLY A 206 12.99 -4.98 -3.63
N TYR A 207 11.83 -5.49 -4.05
CA TYR A 207 11.42 -6.89 -3.87
C TYR A 207 11.07 -7.52 -5.21
N VAL A 208 11.81 -8.56 -5.55
CA VAL A 208 11.59 -9.38 -6.74
C VAL A 208 10.81 -10.60 -6.31
N LEU A 209 9.70 -10.85 -7.00
CA LEU A 209 8.93 -12.08 -6.87
C LEU A 209 9.63 -13.20 -7.62
N GLU A 210 9.90 -12.98 -8.91
CA GLU A 210 10.48 -13.95 -9.83
C GLU A 210 11.16 -13.19 -10.98
N VAL A 211 12.20 -13.79 -11.56
CA VAL A 211 12.89 -13.26 -12.75
C VAL A 211 12.71 -14.26 -13.89
N PHE A 212 12.21 -13.79 -15.02
CA PHE A 212 12.12 -14.57 -16.25
C PHE A 212 13.02 -13.95 -17.31
N ASP A 213 13.57 -14.76 -18.20
CA ASP A 213 14.13 -14.24 -19.45
C ASP A 213 12.97 -13.81 -20.39
N LEU A 214 13.22 -12.86 -21.30
CA LEU A 214 12.19 -12.23 -22.12
C LEU A 214 11.36 -13.23 -22.95
N ASP A 215 11.98 -14.32 -23.41
CA ASP A 215 11.35 -15.41 -24.16
C ASP A 215 10.31 -16.19 -23.32
N HIS A 216 10.38 -16.09 -21.99
CA HIS A 216 9.41 -16.66 -21.05
C HIS A 216 8.31 -15.67 -20.62
N GLY A 217 8.09 -14.60 -21.40
CA GLY A 217 7.11 -13.55 -21.09
C GLY A 217 5.68 -14.06 -20.85
N ARG A 218 5.26 -15.15 -21.52
CA ARG A 218 3.97 -15.80 -21.25
C ARG A 218 3.87 -16.30 -19.81
N ALA A 219 4.85 -17.10 -19.38
CA ALA A 219 4.88 -17.66 -18.03
C ALA A 219 4.96 -16.54 -16.97
N ALA A 220 5.69 -15.46 -17.28
CA ALA A 220 5.75 -14.28 -16.43
C ALA A 220 4.36 -13.63 -16.24
N MET A 221 3.59 -13.47 -17.32
CA MET A 221 2.23 -12.91 -17.26
C MET A 221 1.25 -13.84 -16.54
N GLU A 222 1.31 -15.15 -16.81
CA GLU A 222 0.52 -16.15 -16.09
C GLU A 222 0.78 -16.10 -14.58
N LEU A 223 2.03 -15.92 -14.16
CA LEU A 223 2.38 -15.73 -12.74
C LEU A 223 1.82 -14.43 -12.16
N VAL A 224 1.82 -13.33 -12.93
CA VAL A 224 1.27 -12.04 -12.48
C VAL A 224 -0.24 -12.12 -12.29
N GLU A 225 -0.94 -12.85 -13.16
CA GLU A 225 -2.40 -13.03 -13.12
C GLU A 225 -2.85 -14.08 -12.09
N ALA A 226 -1.95 -14.97 -11.67
CA ALA A 226 -2.25 -16.00 -10.68
C ALA A 226 -2.70 -15.42 -9.33
N ARG A 227 -3.89 -15.84 -8.89
CA ARG A 227 -4.41 -15.51 -7.56
C ARG A 227 -3.71 -16.32 -6.47
N GLY A 228 -3.63 -15.77 -5.26
CA GLY A 228 -3.12 -16.49 -4.09
C GLY A 228 -1.62 -16.81 -4.12
N ARG A 229 -0.84 -16.16 -5.01
CA ARG A 229 0.60 -16.35 -5.11
C ARG A 229 1.32 -16.11 -3.79
N ARG A 230 2.33 -16.93 -3.52
CA ARG A 230 3.22 -16.78 -2.35
C ARG A 230 4.27 -15.70 -2.63
N GLY A 231 4.66 -14.97 -1.59
CA GLY A 231 5.63 -13.89 -1.70
C GLY A 231 5.04 -12.56 -2.18
N GLY A 232 5.91 -11.57 -2.36
CA GLY A 232 5.53 -10.21 -2.71
C GLY A 232 6.57 -9.55 -3.61
N GLY A 233 6.22 -8.38 -4.15
CA GLY A 233 7.07 -7.65 -5.08
C GLY A 233 6.71 -7.88 -6.55
N LYS A 234 7.69 -7.65 -7.43
CA LYS A 234 7.51 -7.60 -8.89
C LYS A 234 8.12 -8.80 -9.61
N VAL A 235 7.46 -9.22 -10.67
CA VAL A 235 8.05 -10.07 -11.71
C VAL A 235 8.94 -9.19 -12.59
N VAL A 236 10.16 -9.64 -12.86
CA VAL A 236 11.16 -8.94 -13.67
C VAL A 236 11.44 -9.74 -14.93
N LEU A 237 11.48 -9.07 -16.07
CA LEU A 237 11.93 -9.66 -17.34
C LEU A 237 13.37 -9.23 -17.62
N ARG A 238 14.25 -10.20 -17.86
CA ARG A 238 15.61 -9.96 -18.35
C ARG A 238 15.59 -9.86 -19.87
N VAL A 239 15.92 -8.68 -20.38
CA VAL A 239 15.89 -8.37 -21.83
C VAL A 239 17.21 -8.59 -22.55
N ALA A 240 18.31 -8.75 -21.82
CA ALA A 240 19.61 -9.13 -22.35
C ALA A 240 20.42 -9.89 -21.30
N SER A 241 21.13 -10.93 -21.73
CA SER A 241 22.15 -11.60 -20.92
C SER A 241 23.39 -10.71 -20.85
N GLN A 242 23.87 -10.39 -19.65
CA GLN A 242 25.23 -9.86 -19.47
C GLN A 242 26.26 -10.95 -19.78
#